data_AF-A0A3D1H423-F1
#
_entry.id   AF-A0A3D1H423-F1
#
_cell.length_a   1.000
_cell.length_b   1.000
_cell.length_c   1.000
_cell.angle_alpha   90.00
_cell.angle_beta   90.00
_cell.angle_gamma   90.00
#
_symmetry.space_group_name_H-M   'P 1'
#
loop_
_entity.id
_entity.type
_entity.pdbx_description
1 polymer ?
#
loop_
_entity_poly.entity_id
_entity_poly.type
_entity_poly.pdbx_seq_one_letter_code
_entity_poly.pdbx_strand_id
1 'polypeptide(L)'
;IQIFGSDIESMREATEITAAAHPDIIDINYGCPVKKVACKGAGAGILQDIPKMVAMTAEIVKSTSLPVTVKTRLGWDDDTKYIEEVAERLQDVGIKGLSIHGRTRKQMYKGDADWTLIGKIKENPRVHIPIFGNGDIDSPEKAKLYKERYKVDGIMIGRAAIGYPW
;
A
#
# COMPACT_ATOMS: atom_id res chain seq x y z
N ILE A 1 7.85 7.95 7.92
CA ILE A 1 7.90 6.74 8.79
C ILE A 1 6.71 5.85 8.45
N GLN A 2 6.88 4.52 8.45
CA GLN A 2 5.77 3.58 8.23
C GLN A 2 5.29 2.97 9.55
N ILE A 3 3.97 2.98 9.78
CA ILE A 3 3.31 2.40 10.96
C ILE A 3 2.41 1.22 10.58
N PHE A 4 2.11 0.34 11.54
CA PHE A 4 1.22 -0.80 11.34
C PHE A 4 0.50 -1.17 12.63
N GLY A 5 -0.70 -1.71 12.50
CA GLY A 5 -1.56 -2.05 13.64
C GLY A 5 -2.93 -2.51 13.18
N SER A 6 -3.74 -3.00 14.12
CA SER A 6 -5.09 -3.51 13.90
C SER A 6 -6.16 -2.76 14.69
N ASP A 7 -5.74 -1.91 15.61
CA ASP A 7 -6.59 -1.08 16.47
C ASP A 7 -6.46 0.39 16.06
N ILE A 8 -7.59 1.10 16.03
CA ILE A 8 -7.63 2.47 15.49
C ILE A 8 -6.94 3.44 16.44
N GLU A 9 -7.24 3.36 17.74
CA GLU A 9 -6.67 4.27 18.74
C GLU A 9 -5.15 4.08 18.87
N SER A 10 -4.68 2.83 18.88
CA SER A 10 -3.25 2.52 18.85
C SER A 10 -2.55 3.09 17.61
N MET A 11 -3.20 3.05 16.44
CA MET A 11 -2.65 3.63 15.21
C MET A 11 -2.61 5.15 15.23
N ARG A 12 -3.62 5.81 15.83
CA ARG A 12 -3.63 7.25 16.06
C ARG A 12 -2.50 7.69 16.98
N GLU A 13 -2.38 7.05 18.15
CA GLU A 13 -1.32 7.34 19.11
C GLU A 13 0.07 7.10 18.49
N ALA A 14 0.25 6.00 17.74
CA ALA A 14 1.49 5.75 17.01
C ALA A 14 1.77 6.85 15.96
N THR A 15 0.74 7.40 15.31
CA THR A 15 0.90 8.51 14.36
C THR A 15 1.37 9.77 15.07
N GLU A 16 0.77 10.12 16.22
CA GLU A 16 1.15 11.29 17.02
C GLU A 16 2.59 11.17 17.53
N ILE A 17 2.96 10.02 18.08
CA ILE A 17 4.32 9.74 18.58
C ILE A 17 5.33 9.83 17.42
N THR A 18 5.02 9.23 16.27
CA THR A 18 5.95 9.24 15.14
C THR A 18 6.03 10.60 14.45
N ALA A 19 4.98 11.41 14.48
CA ALA A 19 5.00 12.78 13.97
C ALA A 19 5.97 13.69 14.75
N ALA A 20 6.22 13.42 16.03
CA ALA A 20 7.21 14.14 16.83
C ALA A 20 8.67 13.93 16.33
N ALA A 21 8.92 12.90 15.51
CA ALA A 21 10.20 12.71 14.83
C ALA A 21 10.34 13.53 13.53
N HIS A 22 9.34 14.37 13.20
CA HIS A 22 9.29 15.22 12.01
C HIS A 22 9.57 14.50 10.68
N PRO A 23 8.95 13.34 10.39
CA PRO A 23 9.09 12.72 9.07
C PRO A 23 8.36 13.53 8.00
N ASP A 24 8.80 13.43 6.74
CA ASP A 24 8.11 14.08 5.62
C ASP A 24 6.71 13.51 5.38
N ILE A 25 6.52 12.22 5.64
CA ILE A 25 5.26 11.49 5.44
C ILE A 25 5.03 10.43 6.53
N ILE A 26 3.76 10.10 6.75
CA ILE A 26 3.31 8.92 7.49
C ILE A 26 2.79 7.90 6.47
N ASP A 27 3.31 6.67 6.50
CA ASP A 27 2.83 5.58 5.63
C ASP A 27 2.16 4.48 6.47
N ILE A 28 1.04 3.95 6.00
CA ILE A 28 0.33 2.86 6.68
C ILE A 28 0.61 1.54 5.98
N ASN A 29 1.08 0.54 6.73
CA ASN A 29 1.30 -0.81 6.20
C ASN A 29 0.01 -1.64 6.24
N TYR A 30 -0.55 -1.89 5.06
CA TYR A 30 -1.60 -2.88 4.80
C TYR A 30 -1.14 -4.01 3.88
N GLY A 31 0.18 -4.23 3.78
CA GLY A 31 0.78 -5.17 2.83
C GLY A 31 1.51 -6.36 3.45
N CYS A 32 1.85 -6.32 4.74
CA CYS A 32 2.64 -7.38 5.38
C CYS A 32 1.86 -8.70 5.47
N PRO A 33 2.33 -9.80 4.86
CA PRO A 33 1.57 -11.05 4.82
C PRO A 33 1.91 -12.01 5.98
N VAL A 34 2.96 -11.70 6.76
CA VAL A 34 3.49 -12.55 7.83
C VAL A 34 2.42 -12.87 8.86
N LYS A 35 2.27 -14.15 9.21
CA LYS A 35 1.20 -14.65 10.10
C LYS A 35 1.09 -13.88 11.41
N LYS A 36 2.22 -13.54 12.05
CA LYS A 36 2.27 -12.80 13.32
C LYS A 36 1.63 -11.40 13.25
N VAL A 37 1.53 -10.83 12.05
CA VAL A 37 0.90 -9.52 11.78
C VAL A 37 -0.49 -9.73 11.18
N ALA A 38 -0.59 -10.47 10.08
CA ALA A 38 -1.82 -10.66 9.31
C ALA A 38 -2.94 -11.34 10.10
N CYS A 39 -2.63 -12.35 10.92
CA CYS A 39 -3.64 -13.06 11.73
C CYS A 39 -4.16 -12.24 12.92
N LYS A 40 -3.56 -11.08 13.20
CA LYS A 40 -4.07 -10.11 14.19
C LYS A 40 -4.92 -9.01 13.55
N GLY A 41 -5.19 -9.08 12.25
CA GLY A 41 -5.93 -8.05 11.51
C GLY A 41 -5.10 -6.83 11.11
N ALA A 42 -3.78 -6.85 11.32
CA ALA A 42 -2.85 -5.80 10.88
C ALA A 42 -2.20 -6.18 9.53
N GLY A 43 -1.48 -5.26 8.89
CA GLY A 43 -0.83 -5.53 7.60
C GLY A 43 -1.87 -5.98 6.57
N ALA A 44 -1.55 -7.02 5.80
CA ALA A 44 -2.49 -7.55 4.81
C ALA A 44 -3.71 -8.27 5.42
N GLY A 45 -3.77 -8.45 6.74
CA GLY A 45 -4.94 -8.97 7.44
C GLY A 45 -6.17 -8.07 7.31
N ILE A 46 -5.96 -6.75 7.21
CA ILE A 46 -7.04 -5.76 7.06
C ILE A 46 -7.78 -5.91 5.72
N LEU A 47 -7.18 -6.56 4.71
CA LEU A 47 -7.79 -6.74 3.38
C LEU A 47 -9.01 -7.66 3.39
N GLN A 48 -9.31 -8.29 4.52
CA GLN A 48 -10.54 -9.04 4.75
C GLN A 48 -11.67 -8.16 5.30
N ASP A 49 -11.38 -6.91 5.69
CA ASP A 49 -12.33 -5.95 6.27
C ASP A 49 -12.02 -4.54 5.74
N ILE A 50 -12.43 -4.29 4.49
CA ILE A 50 -12.26 -3.00 3.81
C ILE A 50 -12.96 -1.85 4.55
N PRO A 51 -14.19 -2.01 5.10
CA PRO A 51 -14.80 -0.98 5.94
C PRO A 51 -13.91 -0.53 7.10
N LYS A 52 -13.30 -1.47 7.84
CA LYS A 52 -12.37 -1.14 8.92
C LYS A 52 -11.10 -0.48 8.40
N MET A 53 -10.55 -0.93 7.28
CA MET A 53 -9.38 -0.31 6.63
C MET A 53 -9.62 1.18 6.35
N VAL A 54 -10.80 1.50 5.80
CA VAL A 54 -11.22 2.87 5.47
C VAL A 54 -11.43 3.71 6.73
N ALA A 55 -12.13 3.17 7.73
CA ALA A 55 -12.35 3.85 9.01
C ALA A 55 -11.03 4.17 9.73
N MET A 56 -10.12 3.20 9.80
CA MET A 56 -8.79 3.37 10.40
C MET A 56 -7.97 4.44 9.66
N THR A 57 -7.96 4.38 8.32
CA THR A 57 -7.20 5.36 7.52
C THR A 57 -7.76 6.77 7.70
N ALA A 58 -9.09 6.93 7.73
CA ALA A 58 -9.73 8.22 7.96
C ALA A 58 -9.34 8.84 9.30
N GLU A 59 -9.28 8.06 10.37
CA GLU A 59 -8.86 8.54 11.68
C GLU A 59 -7.37 8.92 11.72
N ILE A 60 -6.50 8.15 11.06
CA ILE A 60 -5.08 8.48 10.94
C ILE A 60 -4.88 9.78 10.17
N VAL A 61 -5.56 9.95 9.03
CA VAL A 61 -5.50 11.19 8.23
C VAL A 61 -5.94 12.41 9.05
N LYS A 62 -6.95 12.29 9.92
CA LYS A 62 -7.38 13.39 10.81
C LYS A 62 -6.40 13.67 11.95
N SER A 63 -5.62 12.68 12.37
CA SER A 63 -4.73 12.78 13.54
C SER A 63 -3.40 13.50 13.27
N THR A 64 -3.08 13.82 12.01
CA THR A 64 -1.81 14.46 11.65
C THR A 64 -1.96 15.47 10.54
N SER A 65 -1.09 16.49 10.54
CA SER A 65 -0.96 17.44 9.42
C SER A 65 -0.02 16.93 8.31
N LEU A 66 0.72 15.84 8.56
CA LEU A 66 1.63 15.25 7.57
C LEU A 66 0.84 14.52 6.47
N PRO A 67 1.36 14.48 5.23
CA PRO A 67 0.79 13.64 4.18
C PRO A 67 0.77 12.16 4.61
N VAL A 68 -0.40 11.54 4.56
CA VAL A 68 -0.57 10.11 4.82
C VAL A 68 -0.60 9.33 3.51
N THR A 69 0.24 8.30 3.40
CA THR A 69 0.25 7.35 2.28
C THR A 69 -0.07 5.94 2.76
N VAL A 70 -0.41 5.04 1.84
CA VAL A 70 -0.69 3.64 2.16
C VAL A 70 0.16 2.74 1.28
N LYS A 71 0.69 1.66 1.87
CA LYS A 71 1.26 0.54 1.13
C LYS A 71 0.46 -0.74 1.34
N THR A 72 -0.03 -1.33 0.25
CA THR A 72 -0.92 -2.49 0.28
C THR A 72 -0.57 -3.57 -0.76
N ARG A 73 -1.46 -4.55 -0.91
CA ARG A 73 -1.44 -5.68 -1.86
C ARG A 73 -2.70 -5.66 -2.71
N LEU A 74 -2.79 -6.56 -3.69
CA LEU A 74 -3.99 -6.70 -4.55
C LEU A 74 -5.25 -7.14 -3.77
N GLY A 75 -5.09 -7.81 -2.64
CA GLY A 75 -6.17 -8.43 -1.89
C GLY A 75 -5.65 -9.49 -0.94
N TRP A 76 -6.55 -10.19 -0.25
CA TRP A 76 -6.18 -11.29 0.63
C TRP A 76 -5.78 -12.54 -0.17
N ASP A 77 -6.57 -12.92 -1.16
CA ASP A 77 -6.34 -14.01 -2.11
C ASP A 77 -6.91 -13.67 -3.49
N ASP A 78 -6.96 -14.65 -4.40
CA ASP A 78 -7.39 -14.42 -5.78
C ASP A 78 -8.89 -14.14 -5.92
N ASP A 79 -9.70 -14.56 -4.95
CA ASP A 79 -11.15 -14.35 -4.92
C ASP A 79 -11.53 -12.98 -4.35
N THR A 80 -10.59 -12.31 -3.68
CA THR A 80 -10.82 -11.08 -2.89
C THR A 80 -9.89 -9.93 -3.31
N LYS A 81 -9.66 -9.77 -4.62
CA LYS A 81 -8.82 -8.71 -5.19
C LYS A 81 -9.53 -7.36 -5.31
N TYR A 82 -10.00 -6.80 -4.20
CA TYR A 82 -10.77 -5.54 -4.17
C TYR A 82 -9.95 -4.25 -4.34
N ILE A 83 -8.75 -4.32 -4.93
CA ILE A 83 -7.79 -3.20 -4.91
C ILE A 83 -8.28 -1.95 -5.66
N GLU A 84 -9.13 -2.10 -6.67
CA GLU A 84 -9.75 -0.97 -7.38
C GLU A 84 -10.70 -0.19 -6.46
N GLU A 85 -11.58 -0.89 -5.73
CA GLU A 85 -12.47 -0.28 -4.71
C GLU A 85 -11.65 0.35 -3.58
N VAL A 86 -10.63 -0.36 -3.11
CA VAL A 86 -9.73 0.12 -2.05
C VAL A 86 -9.05 1.42 -2.46
N ALA A 87 -8.59 1.55 -3.70
CA ALA A 87 -7.94 2.76 -4.17
C ALA A 87 -8.86 3.99 -4.12
N GLU A 88 -10.10 3.83 -4.60
CA GLU A 88 -11.11 4.90 -4.54
C GLU A 88 -11.43 5.29 -3.10
N ARG A 89 -11.77 4.30 -2.26
CA ARG A 89 -12.22 4.57 -0.89
C ARG A 89 -11.11 5.14 0.00
N LEU A 90 -9.86 4.74 -0.21
CA LEU A 90 -8.74 5.33 0.51
C LEU A 90 -8.44 6.75 0.05
N GLN A 91 -8.56 7.03 -1.25
CA GLN A 91 -8.46 8.40 -1.75
C GLN A 91 -9.54 9.29 -1.13
N ASP A 92 -10.78 8.81 -1.06
CA ASP A 92 -11.92 9.57 -0.54
C ASP A 92 -11.74 9.97 0.94
N VAL A 93 -10.95 9.21 1.71
CA VAL A 93 -10.59 9.56 3.10
C VAL A 93 -9.31 10.39 3.22
N GLY A 94 -8.68 10.75 2.09
CA GLY A 94 -7.69 11.82 2.02
C GLY A 94 -6.22 11.40 1.96
N ILE A 95 -5.91 10.12 1.69
CA ILE A 95 -4.50 9.72 1.49
C ILE A 95 -3.87 10.46 0.30
N LYS A 96 -2.56 10.65 0.32
CA LYS A 96 -1.80 11.41 -0.68
C LYS A 96 -1.03 10.55 -1.68
N GLY A 97 -1.10 9.22 -1.54
CA GLY A 97 -0.49 8.29 -2.47
C GLY A 97 -0.69 6.83 -2.04
N LEU A 98 -0.73 5.94 -3.01
CA LEU A 98 -0.98 4.50 -2.80
C LEU A 98 0.09 3.66 -3.49
N SER A 99 0.81 2.86 -2.70
CA SER A 99 1.79 1.89 -3.19
C SER A 99 1.20 0.48 -3.18
N ILE A 100 1.20 -0.21 -4.32
CA ILE A 100 0.53 -1.50 -4.47
C ILE A 100 1.55 -2.57 -4.86
N HIS A 101 1.70 -3.58 -4.01
CA HIS A 101 2.44 -4.78 -4.39
C HIS A 101 1.54 -5.70 -5.23
N GLY A 102 1.99 -6.07 -6.43
CA GLY A 102 1.26 -6.90 -7.41
C GLY A 102 1.02 -8.36 -7.02
N ARG A 103 0.93 -8.68 -5.73
CA ARG A 103 0.52 -10.00 -5.25
C ARG A 103 -0.55 -9.87 -4.19
N THR A 104 -1.37 -10.89 -4.05
CA THR A 104 -2.27 -11.08 -2.91
C THR A 104 -1.49 -11.44 -1.65
N ARG A 105 -2.13 -11.41 -0.48
CA ARG A 105 -1.53 -11.90 0.76
C ARG A 105 -1.17 -13.39 0.65
N LYS A 106 -2.08 -14.24 0.16
CA LYS A 106 -1.95 -15.71 0.10
C LYS A 106 -0.75 -16.16 -0.74
N GLN A 107 -0.41 -15.42 -1.78
CA GLN A 107 0.77 -15.69 -2.60
C GLN A 107 2.09 -15.47 -1.85
N MET A 108 2.12 -14.69 -0.76
CA MET A 108 3.35 -14.32 -0.06
C MET A 108 4.38 -13.69 -1.03
N TYR A 109 5.41 -14.47 -1.38
CA TYR A 109 6.47 -14.15 -2.34
C TYR A 109 6.58 -15.18 -3.48
N LYS A 110 5.60 -16.08 -3.62
CA LYS A 110 5.53 -17.10 -4.67
C LYS A 110 4.89 -16.53 -5.94
N GLY A 111 5.16 -17.18 -7.07
CA GLY A 111 4.69 -16.75 -8.39
C GLY A 111 5.22 -15.36 -8.76
N ASP A 112 4.65 -14.78 -9.81
CA ASP A 112 5.02 -13.44 -10.29
C ASP A 112 4.07 -12.36 -9.77
N ALA A 113 4.59 -11.15 -9.58
CA ALA A 113 3.77 -9.99 -9.32
C ALA A 113 2.97 -9.60 -10.57
N ASP A 114 1.65 -9.68 -10.50
CA ASP A 114 0.71 -9.23 -11.52
C ASP A 114 0.34 -7.75 -11.28
N TRP A 115 0.70 -6.90 -12.23
CA TRP A 115 0.46 -5.46 -12.18
C TRP A 115 -0.79 -5.04 -12.96
N THR A 116 -1.54 -5.99 -13.53
CA THR A 116 -2.72 -5.71 -14.36
C THR A 116 -3.74 -4.85 -13.63
N LEU A 117 -4.08 -5.19 -12.38
CA LEU A 117 -5.01 -4.38 -11.58
C LEU A 117 -4.43 -3.03 -11.16
N ILE A 118 -3.10 -2.91 -11.04
CA ILE A 118 -2.45 -1.61 -10.77
C ILE A 118 -2.60 -0.69 -11.99
N GLY A 119 -2.45 -1.23 -13.20
CA GLY A 119 -2.72 -0.51 -14.45
C GLY A 119 -4.16 -0.05 -14.56
N LYS A 120 -5.13 -0.93 -14.24
CA LYS A 120 -6.57 -0.57 -14.23
C LYS A 120 -6.88 0.61 -13.29
N ILE A 121 -6.24 0.66 -12.12
CA ILE A 121 -6.39 1.79 -11.19
C ILE A 121 -5.89 3.09 -11.82
N LYS A 122 -4.78 3.06 -12.58
CA LYS A 122 -4.30 4.24 -13.31
C LYS A 122 -5.21 4.66 -14.45
N GLU A 123 -5.95 3.74 -15.04
CA GLU A 123 -6.96 4.01 -16.08
C GLU A 123 -8.29 4.50 -15.47
N ASN A 124 -8.52 4.28 -14.18
CA ASN A 124 -9.74 4.69 -13.50
C ASN A 124 -9.81 6.23 -13.35
N PRO A 125 -10.77 6.91 -14.00
CA PRO A 125 -10.86 8.37 -13.97
C PRO A 125 -11.23 8.95 -12.60
N ARG A 126 -11.72 8.13 -11.64
CA ARG A 126 -11.98 8.59 -10.27
C ARG A 126 -10.68 8.70 -9.46
N VAL A 127 -9.62 8.00 -9.83
CA VAL A 127 -8.37 7.97 -9.05
C VAL A 127 -7.43 9.06 -9.54
N HIS A 128 -7.16 10.03 -8.67
CA HIS A 128 -6.35 11.22 -8.91
C HIS A 128 -5.06 11.24 -8.09
N ILE A 129 -5.00 10.46 -6.99
CA ILE A 129 -3.77 10.32 -6.20
C ILE A 129 -2.69 9.57 -6.98
N PRO A 130 -1.40 9.83 -6.70
CA PRO A 130 -0.31 9.06 -7.25
C PRO A 130 -0.38 7.57 -6.87
N ILE A 131 -0.21 6.70 -7.87
CA ILE A 131 -0.17 5.24 -7.72
C ILE A 131 1.23 4.73 -8.04
N PHE A 132 1.80 3.99 -7.11
CA PHE A 132 3.13 3.39 -7.22
C PHE A 132 3.02 1.88 -7.38
N GLY A 133 3.65 1.34 -8.42
CA GLY A 133 3.74 -0.10 -8.63
C GLY A 133 4.89 -0.72 -7.84
N ASN A 134 4.68 -1.94 -7.32
CA ASN A 134 5.70 -2.66 -6.55
C ASN A 134 5.61 -4.17 -6.81
N GLY A 135 6.78 -4.83 -6.88
CA GLY A 135 6.88 -6.27 -7.03
C GLY A 135 7.73 -6.67 -8.24
N ASP A 136 8.77 -7.46 -7.97
CA ASP A 136 9.65 -8.11 -8.95
C ASP A 136 10.34 -7.18 -9.96
N ILE A 137 10.52 -5.90 -9.62
CA ILE A 137 11.40 -5.01 -10.37
C ILE A 137 12.83 -5.21 -9.88
N ASP A 138 13.71 -5.63 -10.78
CA ASP A 138 15.08 -6.06 -10.52
C ASP A 138 16.13 -5.43 -11.45
N SER A 139 15.70 -4.55 -12.36
CA SER A 139 16.56 -3.87 -13.33
C SER A 139 15.95 -2.53 -13.77
N PRO A 140 16.77 -1.54 -14.16
CA PRO A 140 16.29 -0.28 -14.73
C PRO A 140 15.42 -0.48 -15.99
N GLU A 141 15.77 -1.44 -16.84
CA GLU A 141 15.05 -1.76 -18.07
C GLU A 141 13.64 -2.27 -17.75
N LYS A 142 13.52 -3.18 -16.77
CA LYS A 142 12.22 -3.66 -16.30
C LYS A 142 11.41 -2.57 -15.62
N ALA A 143 12.06 -1.70 -14.84
CA ALA A 143 11.40 -0.54 -14.23
C ALA A 143 10.81 0.39 -15.31
N LYS A 144 11.58 0.74 -16.34
CA LYS A 144 11.10 1.54 -17.47
C LYS A 144 9.95 0.86 -18.19
N LEU A 145 10.11 -0.42 -18.54
CA LEU A 145 9.07 -1.20 -19.23
C LEU A 145 7.76 -1.22 -18.44
N TYR A 146 7.81 -1.47 -17.13
CA TYR A 146 6.62 -1.56 -16.29
C TYR A 146 5.96 -0.19 -16.07
N LYS A 147 6.77 0.87 -15.90
CA LYS A 147 6.24 2.24 -15.83
C LYS A 147 5.49 2.61 -17.11
N GLU A 148 6.08 2.32 -18.27
CA GLU A 148 5.47 2.62 -19.57
C GLU A 148 4.24 1.77 -19.86
N ARG A 149 4.25 0.49 -19.47
CA ARG A 149 3.14 -0.46 -19.67
C ARG A 149 1.94 -0.14 -18.78
N TYR A 150 2.15 0.08 -17.49
CA TYR A 150 1.06 0.24 -16.50
C TYR A 150 0.78 1.71 -16.14
N LYS A 151 1.53 2.65 -16.72
CA LYS A 151 1.35 4.11 -16.55
C LYS A 151 1.36 4.58 -15.08
N VAL A 152 2.04 3.83 -14.21
CA VAL A 152 2.19 4.18 -12.79
C VAL A 152 3.06 5.42 -12.62
N ASP A 153 2.79 6.20 -11.57
CA ASP A 153 3.46 7.47 -11.31
C ASP A 153 4.90 7.24 -10.78
N GLY A 154 5.11 6.11 -10.11
CA GLY A 154 6.43 5.66 -9.70
C GLY A 154 6.49 4.16 -9.42
N ILE A 155 7.69 3.70 -9.09
CA ILE A 155 7.97 2.30 -8.80
C ILE A 155 8.71 2.22 -7.46
N MET A 156 8.29 1.30 -6.60
CA MET A 156 8.99 0.97 -5.37
C MET A 156 9.77 -0.33 -5.55
N ILE A 157 11.07 -0.30 -5.26
CA ILE A 157 11.97 -1.46 -5.33
C ILE A 157 12.35 -1.88 -3.91
N GLY A 158 12.36 -3.19 -3.67
CA GLY A 158 12.69 -3.78 -2.36
C GLY A 158 13.90 -4.70 -2.45
N ARG A 159 13.64 -6.00 -2.60
CA ARG A 159 14.67 -7.06 -2.58
C ARG A 159 15.86 -6.80 -3.50
N ALA A 160 15.64 -6.30 -4.72
CA ALA A 160 16.72 -6.05 -5.67
C ALA A 160 17.69 -4.93 -5.24
N ALA A 161 17.24 -3.99 -4.40
CA ALA A 161 18.11 -2.94 -3.87
C ALA A 161 19.00 -3.42 -2.71
N ILE A 162 18.72 -4.61 -2.13
CA ILE A 162 19.55 -5.18 -1.07
C ILE A 162 20.85 -5.70 -1.69
N GLY A 163 21.96 -5.09 -1.35
CA GLY A 163 23.28 -5.37 -1.94
C GLY A 163 23.58 -4.60 -3.22
N TYR A 164 22.57 -3.92 -3.79
CA TYR A 164 22.69 -3.09 -5.00
C TYR A 164 21.92 -1.76 -4.81
N PRO A 165 22.39 -0.86 -3.94
CA PRO A 165 21.70 0.41 -3.65
C PRO A 165 21.83 1.47 -4.74
N TRP A 166 22.68 1.26 -5.77
CA TRP A 166 22.88 2.14 -6.92
C TRP A 166 21.94 1.81 -8.07
#